data_AF-A0A8J6E995-F1
#
_entry.id   AF-A0A8J6E995-F1
#
_cell.length_a   1.000
_cell.length_b   1.000
_cell.length_c   1.000
_cell.angle_alpha   90.00
_cell.angle_beta   90.00
_cell.angle_gamma   90.00
#
_symmetry.space_group_name_H-M   'P 1'
#
loop_
_entity.id
_entity.type
_entity.pdbx_description
1 polymer ?
#
loop_
_entity_poly.entity_id
_entity_poly.type
_entity_poly.pdbx_seq_one_letter_code
_entity_poly.pdbx_strand_id
1 'polypeptide(L)'
;MSTSNPEHEVDVSAVLTPLTLLRPPLLQRSSSVSSGPEQLDARYFGELLAELSRKNNDLYSYLLQHVEKIGARKPSDSESQSEDIESLIPKGVSELTKQQIRYLLQMRQTSDKSMRLVLSTFSSLREELGQIQNNLNKLEMDKRSLERDLTFKDEQIKEYETILASLREKNRQQQQEIKDGQLKLRSVEESMLSMRNTESDKEYRLKELEYAKNALHQENKNLRVQVTETVSSPLLQTKTDEITRHYKEMIDSLRIEKDKEIRSLRAQMLKFQQDMMSREGSSSDLQMRLQELTSSLEERDSLIRRQQEELFKLRQQKDSSSVTQEVITRQYSNHYPILRLLSDYKDTTPTTTGTQSIVVQRRQTSKYVNE
;
A
#
# COMPACT_ATOMS: atom_id res chain seq x y z
N MET A 1 37.08 -12.76 35.05
CA MET A 1 38.11 -11.80 35.45
C MET A 1 38.80 -12.39 36.67
N SER A 2 40.03 -12.83 36.48
CA SER A 2 40.82 -13.59 37.45
C SER A 2 41.51 -12.63 38.41
N THR A 3 41.28 -12.75 39.71
CA THR A 3 42.04 -12.02 40.73
C THR A 3 42.98 -13.00 41.44
N SER A 4 44.23 -12.92 41.01
CA SER A 4 45.42 -13.49 41.62
C SER A 4 45.62 -12.97 43.04
N ASN A 5 45.75 -13.90 43.98
CA ASN A 5 46.14 -13.65 45.37
C ASN A 5 47.68 -13.65 45.45
N PRO A 6 48.35 -12.66 46.07
CA PRO A 6 49.79 -12.72 46.24
C PRO A 6 50.14 -13.54 47.49
N GLU A 7 51.00 -14.54 47.29
CA GLU A 7 51.66 -15.30 48.34
C GLU A 7 52.58 -14.37 49.13
N HIS A 8 52.38 -14.29 50.45
CA HIS A 8 53.38 -13.78 51.38
C HIS A 8 54.18 -14.97 51.90
N GLU A 9 55.30 -15.26 51.23
CA GLU A 9 56.44 -15.95 51.84
C GLU A 9 56.97 -15.07 52.97
N VAL A 10 56.70 -15.45 54.20
CA VAL A 10 57.40 -14.92 55.38
C VAL A 10 58.65 -15.77 55.58
N ASP A 11 59.79 -15.17 55.28
CA ASP A 11 61.13 -15.70 55.53
C ASP A 11 61.36 -15.90 57.04
N VAL A 12 61.35 -17.15 57.49
CA VAL A 12 61.54 -17.54 58.92
C VAL A 12 63.02 -17.82 59.24
N SER A 13 63.98 -17.23 58.50
CA SER A 13 65.40 -17.56 58.66
C SER A 13 66.22 -16.65 59.60
N ALA A 14 65.61 -15.68 60.28
CA ALA A 14 66.36 -14.66 61.04
C ALA A 14 66.00 -14.52 62.53
N VAL A 15 65.83 -15.61 63.29
CA VAL A 15 65.95 -15.57 64.76
C VAL A 15 66.59 -16.86 65.29
N LEU A 16 67.86 -17.07 64.95
CA LEU A 16 68.73 -18.04 65.61
C LEU A 16 70.00 -17.30 66.04
N THR A 17 69.88 -16.49 67.09
CA THR A 17 71.03 -16.05 67.87
C THR A 17 71.59 -17.27 68.62
N PRO A 18 72.88 -17.63 68.45
CA PRO A 18 73.48 -18.68 69.23
C PRO A 18 73.46 -18.27 70.71
N LEU A 19 72.94 -19.15 71.56
CA LEU A 19 73.14 -19.11 73.01
C LEU A 19 74.65 -19.10 73.27
N THR A 20 75.21 -17.92 73.47
CA THR A 20 76.55 -17.75 74.04
C THR A 20 76.52 -18.38 75.42
N LEU A 21 77.17 -19.55 75.51
CA LEU A 21 77.60 -20.18 76.75
C LEU A 21 78.25 -19.12 77.64
N LEU A 22 77.48 -18.61 78.60
CA LEU A 22 77.98 -17.74 79.66
C LEU A 22 78.88 -18.61 80.54
N ARG A 23 80.17 -18.56 80.25
CA ARG A 23 81.25 -19.11 81.06
C ARG A 23 81.04 -18.68 82.53
N PRO A 24 81.02 -19.61 83.51
CA PRO A 24 80.95 -19.21 84.91
C PRO A 24 82.19 -18.37 85.26
N PRO A 25 82.07 -17.32 86.10
CA PRO A 25 83.24 -16.57 86.53
C PRO A 25 84.18 -17.50 87.30
N LEU A 26 85.40 -17.63 86.78
CA LEU A 26 86.49 -18.32 87.45
C LEU A 26 86.76 -17.59 88.76
N LEU A 27 86.45 -18.23 89.88
CA LEU A 27 86.91 -17.85 91.21
C LEU A 27 88.44 -17.75 91.18
N GLN A 28 88.93 -16.53 91.35
CA GLN A 28 90.34 -16.19 91.43
C GLN A 28 90.90 -16.81 92.72
N ARG A 29 91.56 -17.96 92.57
CA ARG A 29 92.24 -18.67 93.65
C ARG A 29 93.49 -17.88 94.05
N SER A 30 93.41 -17.10 95.13
CA SER A 30 94.60 -16.56 95.80
C SER A 30 95.29 -17.71 96.54
N SER A 31 96.41 -18.16 95.98
CA SER A 31 97.29 -19.15 96.57
C SER A 31 98.18 -18.49 97.63
N SER A 32 97.87 -18.69 98.92
CA SER A 32 98.87 -18.61 99.98
C SER A 32 98.41 -19.32 101.26
N VAL A 33 99.28 -20.22 101.73
CA VAL A 33 99.39 -20.81 103.07
C VAL A 33 98.59 -22.09 103.36
N SER A 34 99.35 -23.12 103.70
CA SER A 34 98.95 -24.44 104.18
C SER A 34 98.49 -24.42 105.65
N SER A 35 97.32 -25.00 105.94
CA SER A 35 97.07 -25.75 107.18
C SER A 35 95.74 -26.52 107.13
N GLY A 36 95.80 -27.86 107.21
CA GLY A 36 94.66 -28.74 107.49
C GLY A 36 93.72 -29.04 106.31
N PRO A 37 92.90 -30.12 106.38
CA PRO A 37 91.86 -30.31 105.38
C PRO A 37 90.96 -29.09 105.46
N GLU A 38 90.72 -28.39 104.34
CA GLU A 38 89.68 -27.36 104.25
C GLU A 38 88.33 -28.03 104.54
N GLN A 39 88.02 -28.20 105.82
CA GLN A 39 86.74 -28.66 106.31
C GLN A 39 85.79 -27.48 106.16
N LEU A 40 85.38 -27.28 104.91
CA LEU A 40 84.13 -26.65 104.49
C LEU A 40 83.16 -26.50 105.68
N ASP A 41 82.98 -25.26 106.18
CA ASP A 41 82.18 -25.01 107.40
C ASP A 41 80.76 -25.50 107.16
N ALA A 42 80.36 -26.56 107.87
CA ALA A 42 79.05 -27.18 107.72
C ALA A 42 77.89 -26.19 107.93
N ARG A 43 78.13 -25.08 108.65
CA ARG A 43 77.17 -23.98 108.79
C ARG A 43 77.01 -23.18 107.50
N TYR A 44 78.11 -22.86 106.81
CA TYR A 44 78.07 -22.19 105.51
C TYR A 44 77.29 -23.01 104.47
N PHE A 45 77.49 -24.33 104.44
CA PHE A 45 76.71 -25.23 103.57
C PHE A 45 75.23 -25.25 103.94
N GLY A 46 74.90 -25.22 105.24
CA GLY A 46 73.52 -25.14 105.70
C GLY A 46 72.82 -23.85 105.26
N GLU A 47 73.51 -22.71 105.38
CA GLU A 47 73.00 -21.39 104.93
C GLU A 47 72.77 -21.35 103.41
N LEU A 48 73.71 -21.88 102.63
CA LEU A 48 73.57 -21.96 101.17
C LEU A 48 72.38 -22.84 100.76
N LEU A 49 72.19 -23.99 101.42
CA LEU A 49 71.04 -24.87 101.17
C LEU A 49 69.71 -24.21 101.57
N ALA A 50 69.69 -23.42 102.64
CA ALA A 50 68.51 -22.66 103.04
C ALA A 50 68.16 -21.58 102.02
N GLU A 51 69.15 -20.83 101.53
CA GLU A 51 68.95 -19.83 100.48
C GLU A 51 68.49 -20.47 99.16
N LEU A 52 69.12 -21.59 98.77
CA LEU A 52 68.74 -22.30 97.55
C LEU A 52 67.33 -22.87 97.65
N SER A 53 66.95 -23.40 98.82
CA SER A 53 65.59 -23.86 99.09
C SER A 53 64.58 -22.71 98.98
N ARG A 54 64.89 -21.54 99.56
CA ARG A 54 64.04 -20.35 99.41
C ARG A 54 63.86 -19.97 97.95
N LYS A 55 64.96 -19.82 97.18
CA LYS A 55 64.90 -19.47 95.75
C LYS A 55 64.12 -20.51 94.93
N ASN A 56 64.27 -21.79 95.23
CA ASN A 56 63.53 -22.86 94.54
C ASN A 56 62.01 -22.77 94.78
N ASN A 57 61.58 -22.37 95.99
CA ASN A 57 60.17 -22.12 96.29
C ASN A 57 59.64 -20.83 95.65
N ASP A 58 60.45 -19.77 95.60
CA ASP A 58 60.09 -18.53 94.89
C ASP A 58 59.88 -18.82 93.40
N LEU A 59 60.79 -19.57 92.77
CA LEU A 59 60.67 -19.98 91.36
C LEU A 59 59.40 -20.79 91.09
N TYR A 60 59.06 -21.75 91.95
CA TYR A 60 57.80 -22.48 91.84
C TYR A 60 56.59 -21.55 91.94
N SER A 61 56.62 -20.58 92.86
CA SER A 61 55.53 -19.62 93.06
C SER A 61 55.34 -18.71 91.84
N TYR A 62 56.43 -18.20 91.26
CA TYR A 62 56.36 -17.44 90.01
C TYR A 62 55.83 -18.28 88.86
N LEU A 63 56.34 -19.50 88.71
CA LEU A 63 55.89 -20.42 87.67
C LEU A 63 54.39 -20.72 87.78
N LEU A 64 53.90 -20.98 88.99
CA LEU A 64 52.48 -21.19 89.26
C LEU A 64 51.64 -19.99 88.83
N GLN A 65 52.05 -18.77 89.20
CA GLN A 65 51.37 -17.54 88.80
C GLN A 65 51.32 -17.37 87.27
N HIS A 66 52.40 -17.69 86.56
CA HIS A 66 52.44 -17.60 85.10
C HIS A 66 51.54 -18.64 84.43
N VAL A 67 51.51 -19.87 84.96
CA VAL A 67 50.64 -20.93 84.47
C VAL A 67 49.16 -20.60 84.68
N GLU A 68 48.80 -20.00 85.82
CA GLU A 68 47.43 -19.53 86.07
C GLU A 68 47.00 -18.44 85.08
N LYS A 69 47.90 -17.52 84.71
CA LYS A 69 47.61 -16.48 83.70
C LYS A 69 47.37 -17.05 82.31
N ILE A 70 47.99 -18.19 81.98
CA ILE A 70 47.81 -18.88 80.70
C ILE A 70 46.44 -19.58 80.65
N GLY A 71 45.74 -19.71 81.79
CA GLY A 71 44.43 -20.35 81.87
C GLY A 71 44.50 -21.88 81.86
N ALA A 72 45.70 -22.45 81.98
CA ALA A 72 45.88 -23.89 82.01
C ALA A 72 45.32 -24.49 83.31
N ARG A 73 44.73 -25.68 83.19
CA ARG A 73 44.18 -26.41 84.35
C ARG A 73 45.31 -26.79 85.31
N LYS A 74 45.11 -26.54 86.60
CA LYS A 74 46.03 -27.00 87.65
C LYS A 74 46.13 -28.52 87.60
N PRO A 75 47.34 -29.10 87.75
CA PRO A 75 47.47 -30.55 87.92
C PRO A 75 46.64 -30.94 89.14
N SER A 76 45.76 -31.93 88.99
CA SER A 76 44.89 -32.37 90.08
C SER A 76 45.76 -32.81 91.26
N ASP A 77 45.51 -32.27 92.46
CA ASP A 77 46.30 -32.55 93.68
C ASP A 77 46.37 -34.05 94.05
N SER A 78 45.55 -34.88 93.40
CA SER A 78 45.44 -36.32 93.59
C SER A 78 46.67 -37.14 93.16
N GLU A 79 47.59 -36.61 92.35
CA GLU A 79 48.80 -37.32 91.91
C GLU A 79 50.08 -36.94 92.68
N SER A 80 50.00 -36.00 93.61
CA SER A 80 51.11 -35.71 94.51
C SER A 80 51.05 -36.62 95.72
N GLN A 81 51.61 -37.83 95.59
CA GLN A 81 52.15 -38.52 96.75
C GLN A 81 53.21 -37.59 97.36
N SER A 82 52.83 -36.81 98.36
CA SER A 82 53.78 -36.07 99.17
C SER A 82 54.51 -37.11 100.01
N GLU A 83 55.62 -37.63 99.49
CA GLU A 83 56.55 -38.41 100.30
C GLU A 83 56.85 -37.61 101.57
N ASP A 84 56.60 -38.21 102.73
CA ASP A 84 56.96 -37.60 104.00
C ASP A 84 58.48 -37.52 104.07
N ILE A 85 59.01 -36.31 103.87
CA ILE A 85 60.45 -36.04 103.78
C ILE A 85 61.17 -36.56 105.03
N GLU A 86 60.51 -36.56 106.19
CA GLU A 86 61.12 -36.99 107.45
C GLU A 86 61.40 -38.50 107.48
N SER A 87 60.59 -39.30 106.77
CA SER A 87 60.77 -40.76 106.66
C SER A 87 62.00 -41.14 105.83
N LEU A 88 62.48 -40.24 104.96
CA LEU A 88 63.63 -40.44 104.09
C LEU A 88 64.96 -40.03 104.75
N ILE A 89 64.92 -39.39 105.93
CA ILE A 89 66.12 -38.97 106.65
C ILE A 89 66.69 -40.15 107.47
N PRO A 90 67.97 -40.53 107.28
CA PRO A 90 68.58 -41.61 108.05
C PRO A 90 68.56 -41.34 109.56
N LYS A 91 68.22 -42.36 110.35
CA LYS A 91 68.30 -42.31 111.82
C LYS A 91 69.77 -42.32 112.27
N GLY A 92 70.11 -41.56 113.31
CA GLY A 92 71.46 -41.53 113.90
C GLY A 92 72.42 -40.48 113.34
N VAL A 93 71.99 -39.62 112.40
CA VAL A 93 72.79 -38.48 111.92
C VAL A 93 72.60 -37.24 112.79
N SER A 94 73.58 -36.31 112.75
CA SER A 94 73.51 -35.05 113.51
C SER A 94 72.33 -34.19 113.08
N GLU A 95 71.78 -33.36 113.98
CA GLU A 95 70.66 -32.45 113.64
C GLU A 95 71.00 -31.50 112.50
N LEU A 96 72.25 -31.02 112.43
CA LEU A 96 72.72 -30.20 111.32
C LEU A 96 72.65 -30.97 109.99
N THR A 97 73.11 -32.22 109.99
CA THR A 97 73.04 -33.09 108.81
C THR A 97 71.59 -33.43 108.42
N LYS A 98 70.70 -33.66 109.40
CA LYS A 98 69.26 -33.85 109.14
C LYS A 98 68.68 -32.63 108.44
N GLN A 99 69.00 -31.43 108.91
CA GLN A 99 68.51 -30.19 108.31
C GLN A 99 69.03 -29.99 106.89
N GLN A 100 70.31 -30.31 106.62
CA GLN A 100 70.87 -30.27 105.26
C GLN A 100 70.18 -31.26 104.32
N ILE A 101 69.96 -32.50 104.76
CA ILE A 101 69.21 -33.51 103.98
C ILE A 101 67.77 -33.05 103.73
N ARG A 102 67.11 -32.46 104.74
CA ARG A 102 65.76 -31.89 104.62
C ARG A 102 65.68 -30.82 103.53
N TYR A 103 66.63 -29.89 103.48
CA TYR A 103 66.66 -28.87 102.42
C TYR A 103 66.82 -29.48 101.03
N LEU A 104 67.70 -30.48 100.86
CA LEU A 104 67.89 -31.17 99.58
C LEU A 104 66.60 -31.88 99.11
N LEU A 105 65.94 -32.61 100.00
CA LEU A 105 64.71 -33.32 99.69
C LEU A 105 63.55 -32.36 99.39
N GLN A 106 63.42 -31.27 100.15
CA GLN A 106 62.41 -30.24 99.89
C GLN A 106 62.63 -29.57 98.54
N MET A 107 63.88 -29.27 98.18
CA MET A 107 64.20 -28.69 96.87
C MET A 107 63.85 -29.64 95.73
N ARG A 108 64.19 -30.93 95.86
CA ARG A 108 63.78 -31.96 94.89
C ARG A 108 62.26 -31.98 94.73
N GLN A 109 61.52 -32.05 95.83
CA GLN A 109 60.05 -32.12 95.79
C GLN A 109 59.42 -30.90 95.11
N THR A 110 59.90 -29.69 95.42
CA THR A 110 59.42 -28.45 94.77
C THR A 110 59.80 -28.41 93.28
N SER A 111 60.98 -28.92 92.90
CA SER A 111 61.38 -29.03 91.48
C SER A 111 60.48 -30.02 90.72
N ASP A 112 60.17 -31.17 91.30
CA ASP A 112 59.26 -32.16 90.73
C ASP A 112 57.82 -31.60 90.58
N LYS A 113 57.38 -30.76 91.52
CA LYS A 113 56.11 -30.00 91.41
C LYS A 113 56.16 -29.00 90.25
N SER A 114 57.23 -28.21 90.13
CA SER A 114 57.44 -27.28 89.00
C SER A 114 57.40 -28.00 87.65
N MET A 115 58.09 -29.14 87.53
CA MET A 115 58.13 -29.92 86.29
C MET A 115 56.75 -30.46 85.91
N ARG A 116 56.03 -31.06 86.87
CA ARG A 116 54.67 -31.57 86.63
C ARG A 116 53.71 -30.46 86.20
N LEU A 117 53.81 -29.30 86.84
CA LEU A 117 53.02 -28.13 86.46
C LEU A 117 53.27 -27.75 84.98
N VAL A 118 54.53 -27.61 84.56
CA VAL A 118 54.90 -27.29 83.17
C VAL A 118 54.39 -28.33 82.18
N LEU A 119 54.59 -29.62 82.46
CA LEU A 119 54.16 -30.70 81.57
C LEU A 119 52.64 -30.77 81.44
N SER A 120 51.91 -30.55 82.53
CA SER A 120 50.44 -30.46 82.52
C SER A 120 49.97 -29.27 81.69
N THR A 121 50.62 -28.11 81.83
CA THR A 121 50.33 -26.92 81.03
C THR A 121 50.55 -27.16 79.54
N PHE A 122 51.70 -27.73 79.15
CA PHE A 122 51.95 -28.03 77.74
C PHE A 122 50.99 -29.06 77.16
N SER A 123 50.57 -30.04 77.96
CA SER A 123 49.58 -31.03 77.54
C SER A 123 48.21 -30.38 77.30
N SER A 124 47.74 -29.53 78.22
CA SER A 124 46.48 -28.77 78.08
C SER A 124 46.50 -27.87 76.83
N LEU A 125 47.57 -27.11 76.64
CA LEU A 125 47.71 -26.21 75.48
C LEU A 125 47.74 -26.99 74.16
N ARG A 126 48.40 -28.14 74.13
CA ARG A 126 48.42 -29.00 72.93
C ARG A 126 47.03 -29.51 72.58
N GLU A 127 46.24 -29.89 73.57
CA GLU A 127 44.85 -30.32 73.36
C GLU A 127 43.97 -29.17 72.85
N GLU A 128 44.08 -27.98 73.46
CA GLU A 128 43.34 -26.78 73.04
C GLU A 128 43.70 -26.37 71.60
N LEU A 129 45.00 -26.38 71.25
CA LEU A 129 45.45 -26.14 69.88
C LEU A 129 44.87 -27.15 68.90
N GLY A 130 44.84 -28.43 69.26
CA GLY A 130 44.20 -29.47 68.45
C GLY A 130 42.70 -29.25 68.26
N GLN A 131 41.99 -28.86 69.32
CA GLN A 131 40.57 -28.52 69.25
C GLN A 131 40.31 -27.30 68.36
N ILE A 132 41.11 -26.24 68.51
CA ILE A 132 41.02 -25.03 67.66
C ILE A 132 41.29 -25.39 66.19
N GLN A 133 42.30 -26.21 65.92
CA GLN A 133 42.61 -26.66 64.56
C GLN A 133 41.45 -27.46 63.95
N ASN A 134 40.83 -28.37 64.71
CA ASN A 134 39.66 -29.11 64.25
C ASN A 134 38.45 -28.19 63.98
N ASN A 135 38.21 -27.21 64.86
CA ASN A 135 37.16 -26.21 64.68
C ASN A 135 37.41 -25.34 63.44
N LEU A 136 38.67 -24.95 63.20
CA LEU A 136 39.06 -24.19 62.01
C LEU A 136 38.78 -25.01 60.73
N ASN A 137 39.20 -26.27 60.68
CA ASN A 137 38.94 -27.14 59.54
C ASN A 137 37.43 -27.31 59.28
N LYS A 138 36.64 -27.49 60.34
CA LYS A 138 35.17 -27.56 60.23
C LYS A 138 34.59 -26.27 59.65
N LEU A 139 35.03 -25.11 60.17
CA LEU A 139 34.58 -23.80 59.69
C LEU A 139 34.97 -23.57 58.23
N GLU A 140 36.15 -24.02 57.80
CA GLU A 140 36.55 -23.98 56.39
C GLU A 140 35.66 -24.86 55.50
N MET A 141 35.28 -26.05 55.96
CA MET A 141 34.34 -26.91 55.22
C MET A 141 32.97 -26.26 55.08
N ASP A 142 32.42 -25.73 56.18
CA ASP A 142 31.14 -25.03 56.19
C ASP A 142 31.18 -23.79 55.28
N LYS A 143 32.26 -23.01 55.33
CA LYS A 143 32.51 -21.88 54.42
C LYS A 143 32.47 -22.33 52.95
N ARG A 144 33.22 -23.38 52.59
CA ARG A 144 33.24 -23.90 51.20
C ARG A 144 31.85 -24.41 50.78
N SER A 145 31.06 -24.96 51.69
CA SER A 145 29.68 -25.37 51.40
C SER A 145 28.80 -24.16 51.10
N LEU A 146 28.85 -23.14 51.96
CA LEU A 146 28.09 -21.90 51.80
C LEU A 146 28.49 -21.14 50.53
N GLU A 147 29.77 -21.13 50.16
CA GLU A 147 30.23 -20.52 48.91
C GLU A 147 29.62 -21.23 47.68
N ARG A 148 29.54 -22.57 47.69
CA ARG A 148 28.86 -23.31 46.61
C ARG A 148 27.37 -22.99 46.56
N ASP A 149 26.69 -22.99 47.70
CA ASP A 149 25.27 -22.66 47.78
C ASP A 149 25.00 -21.23 47.29
N LEU A 150 25.86 -20.28 47.65
CA LEU A 150 25.78 -18.90 47.18
C LEU A 150 25.91 -18.83 45.65
N THR A 151 26.93 -19.48 45.08
CA THR A 151 27.11 -19.50 43.62
C THR A 151 25.92 -20.12 42.88
N PHE A 152 25.34 -21.20 43.43
CA PHE A 152 24.16 -21.84 42.88
C PHE A 152 22.93 -20.92 42.96
N LYS A 153 22.75 -20.19 44.07
CA LYS A 153 21.68 -19.21 44.20
C LYS A 153 21.86 -18.03 43.25
N ASP A 154 23.08 -17.55 43.04
CA ASP A 154 23.38 -16.51 42.04
C ASP A 154 23.05 -16.97 40.61
N GLU A 155 23.32 -18.23 40.27
CA GLU A 155 22.92 -18.84 38.99
C GLU A 155 21.40 -18.89 38.85
N GLN A 156 20.67 -19.36 39.88
CA GLN A 156 19.20 -19.36 39.87
C GLN A 156 18.62 -17.95 39.68
N ILE A 157 19.19 -16.95 40.35
CA ILE A 157 18.75 -15.56 40.18
C ILE A 157 18.92 -15.10 38.74
N LYS A 158 20.07 -15.37 38.10
CA LYS A 158 20.31 -15.02 36.69
C LYS A 158 19.33 -15.70 35.73
N GLU A 159 18.97 -16.96 35.98
CA GLU A 159 17.97 -17.66 35.19
C GLU A 159 16.59 -17.02 35.34
N TYR A 160 16.15 -16.71 36.57
CA TYR A 160 14.89 -16.03 36.81
C TYR A 160 14.85 -14.63 36.20
N GLU A 161 15.95 -13.87 36.28
CA GLU A 161 16.08 -12.56 35.63
C GLU A 161 15.94 -12.67 34.11
N THR A 162 16.56 -13.69 33.50
CA THR A 162 16.46 -13.95 32.05
C THR A 162 15.03 -14.25 31.63
N ILE A 163 14.34 -15.12 32.38
CA ILE A 163 12.93 -15.45 32.14
C ILE A 163 12.05 -14.20 32.28
N LEU A 164 12.26 -13.43 33.35
CA LEU A 164 11.51 -12.20 33.62
C LEU A 164 11.73 -11.15 32.51
N ALA A 165 12.95 -11.00 32.01
CA ALA A 165 13.28 -10.14 30.88
C ALA A 165 12.56 -10.60 29.60
N SER A 166 12.57 -11.91 29.31
CA SER A 166 11.84 -12.48 28.17
C SER A 166 10.33 -12.26 28.27
N LEU A 167 9.75 -12.43 29.46
CA LEU A 167 8.32 -12.18 29.71
C LEU A 167 7.96 -10.70 29.51
N ARG A 168 8.79 -9.78 30.00
CA ARG A 168 8.61 -8.34 29.78
C ARG A 168 8.68 -7.98 28.30
N GLU A 169 9.61 -8.59 27.56
CA GLU A 169 9.71 -8.39 26.11
C GLU A 169 8.48 -8.91 25.37
N LYS A 170 8.05 -10.16 25.65
CA LYS A 170 6.82 -10.73 25.06
C LYS A 170 5.59 -9.88 25.37
N ASN A 171 5.47 -9.35 26.58
CA ASN A 171 4.37 -8.47 26.94
C ASN A 171 4.40 -7.16 26.13
N ARG A 172 5.59 -6.54 25.94
CA ARG A 172 5.74 -5.38 25.06
C ARG A 172 5.35 -5.69 23.61
N GLN A 173 5.77 -6.83 23.08
CA GLN A 173 5.41 -7.28 21.73
C GLN A 173 3.89 -7.47 21.59
N GLN A 174 3.25 -8.15 22.54
CA GLN A 174 1.79 -8.32 22.54
C GLN A 174 1.05 -6.98 22.60
N GLN A 175 1.52 -6.04 23.43
CA GLN A 175 0.92 -4.70 23.47
C GLN A 175 1.07 -3.96 22.13
N GLN A 176 2.21 -4.12 21.46
CA GLN A 176 2.42 -3.53 20.13
C GLN A 176 1.51 -4.18 19.08
N GLU A 177 1.41 -5.51 19.06
CA GLU A 177 0.51 -6.25 18.15
C GLU A 177 -0.95 -5.84 18.34
N ILE A 178 -1.40 -5.65 19.58
CA ILE A 178 -2.75 -5.14 19.87
C ILE A 178 -2.94 -3.73 19.30
N LYS A 179 -1.98 -2.82 19.50
CA LYS A 179 -2.04 -1.46 18.94
C LYS A 179 -2.08 -1.48 17.42
N ASP A 180 -1.24 -2.29 16.78
CA ASP A 180 -1.20 -2.44 15.33
C ASP A 180 -2.52 -3.04 14.80
N GLY A 181 -3.08 -4.01 15.52
CA GLY A 181 -4.40 -4.58 15.25
C GLY A 181 -5.53 -3.54 15.35
N GLN A 182 -5.51 -2.69 16.38
CA GLN A 182 -6.46 -1.58 16.54
C GLN A 182 -6.36 -0.56 15.41
N LEU A 183 -5.15 -0.23 14.96
CA LEU A 183 -4.94 0.68 13.82
C LEU A 183 -5.49 0.08 12.52
N LYS A 184 -5.25 -1.21 12.27
CA LYS A 184 -5.82 -1.93 11.12
C LYS A 184 -7.34 -1.96 11.18
N LEU A 185 -7.93 -2.23 12.34
CA LEU A 185 -9.38 -2.23 12.54
C LEU A 185 -9.96 -0.86 12.20
N ARG A 186 -9.38 0.22 12.75
CA ARG A 186 -9.81 1.60 12.47
C ARG A 186 -9.73 1.94 10.97
N SER A 187 -8.66 1.53 10.29
CA SER A 187 -8.52 1.72 8.84
C SER A 187 -9.61 0.99 8.04
N VAL A 188 -9.97 -0.23 8.44
CA VAL A 188 -11.06 -0.99 7.82
C VAL A 188 -12.41 -0.33 8.10
N GLU A 189 -12.66 0.13 9.33
CA GLU A 189 -13.87 0.87 9.70
C GLU A 189 -14.02 2.15 8.86
N GLU A 190 -12.94 2.92 8.69
CA GLU A 190 -12.90 4.11 7.82
C GLU A 190 -13.20 3.75 6.36
N SER A 191 -12.62 2.66 5.84
CA SER A 191 -12.91 2.18 4.49
C SER A 191 -14.37 1.74 4.31
N MET A 192 -14.95 1.08 5.31
CA MET A 192 -16.37 0.67 5.28
C MET A 192 -17.30 1.90 5.31
N LEU A 193 -17.00 2.88 6.15
CA LEU A 193 -17.72 4.16 6.20
C LEU A 193 -17.65 4.89 4.86
N SER A 194 -16.46 4.96 4.25
CA SER A 194 -16.27 5.55 2.93
C SER A 194 -17.12 4.85 1.86
N MET A 195 -17.05 3.51 1.78
CA MET A 195 -17.86 2.74 0.83
C MET A 195 -19.36 2.97 1.05
N ARG A 196 -19.83 2.96 2.30
CA ARG A 196 -21.25 3.20 2.64
C ARG A 196 -21.71 4.58 2.19
N ASN A 197 -20.88 5.61 2.34
CA ASN A 197 -21.20 6.95 1.86
C ASN A 197 -21.27 6.96 0.33
N THR A 198 -20.29 6.37 -0.36
CA THR A 198 -20.32 6.29 -1.83
C THR A 198 -21.53 5.53 -2.37
N GLU A 199 -21.98 4.50 -1.65
CA GLU A 199 -23.18 3.74 -2.02
C GLU A 199 -24.46 4.57 -1.81
N SER A 200 -24.52 5.33 -0.71
CA SER A 200 -25.63 6.26 -0.45
C SER A 200 -25.71 7.36 -1.52
N ASP A 201 -24.57 7.88 -1.98
CA ASP A 201 -24.51 8.87 -3.06
C ASP A 201 -25.02 8.30 -4.39
N LYS A 202 -24.65 7.05 -4.71
CA LYS A 202 -25.18 6.34 -5.89
C LYS A 202 -26.68 6.12 -5.77
N GLU A 203 -27.18 5.71 -4.61
CA GLU A 203 -28.60 5.48 -4.37
C GLU A 203 -29.40 6.78 -4.55
N TYR A 204 -28.89 7.90 -4.03
CA TYR A 204 -29.47 9.22 -4.26
C TYR A 204 -29.53 9.56 -5.75
N ARG A 205 -28.42 9.38 -6.48
CA ARG A 205 -28.36 9.65 -7.92
C ARG A 205 -29.30 8.75 -8.73
N LEU A 206 -29.43 7.48 -8.36
CA LEU A 206 -30.35 6.54 -8.98
C LEU A 206 -31.80 7.00 -8.80
N LYS A 207 -32.16 7.41 -7.58
CA LYS A 207 -33.49 7.92 -7.26
C LYS A 207 -33.84 9.19 -8.05
N GLU A 208 -32.89 10.11 -8.18
CA GLU A 208 -33.02 11.30 -9.04
C GLU A 208 -33.30 10.94 -10.50
N LEU A 209 -32.52 10.00 -11.06
CA LEU A 209 -32.72 9.50 -12.42
C LEU A 209 -34.07 8.79 -12.60
N GLU A 210 -34.53 8.04 -11.59
CA GLU A 210 -35.83 7.39 -11.62
C GLU A 210 -36.98 8.40 -11.62
N TYR A 211 -36.90 9.47 -10.82
CA TYR A 211 -37.87 10.56 -10.87
C TYR A 211 -37.89 11.25 -12.23
N ALA A 212 -36.73 11.55 -12.82
CA ALA A 212 -36.63 12.15 -14.14
C ALA A 212 -37.21 11.23 -15.23
N LYS A 213 -36.89 9.94 -15.17
CA LYS A 213 -37.45 8.92 -16.07
C LYS A 213 -38.98 8.87 -15.97
N ASN A 214 -39.54 8.86 -14.76
CA ASN A 214 -40.98 8.81 -14.54
C ASN A 214 -41.67 10.08 -15.04
N ALA A 215 -41.07 11.25 -14.82
CA ALA A 215 -41.58 12.53 -15.35
C ALA A 215 -41.62 12.53 -16.88
N LEU A 216 -40.52 12.12 -17.55
CA LEU A 216 -40.46 12.00 -19.00
C LEU A 216 -41.44 10.96 -19.56
N HIS A 217 -41.65 9.86 -18.82
CA HIS A 217 -42.62 8.84 -19.20
C HIS A 217 -44.06 9.38 -19.14
N GLN A 218 -44.38 10.14 -18.08
CA GLN A 218 -45.67 10.80 -17.94
C GLN A 218 -45.89 11.87 -19.01
N GLU A 219 -44.87 12.68 -19.33
CA GLU A 219 -44.92 13.65 -20.43
C GLU A 219 -45.16 12.95 -21.77
N ASN A 220 -44.42 11.87 -22.08
CA ASN A 220 -44.63 11.07 -23.28
C ASN A 220 -46.06 10.51 -23.36
N LYS A 221 -46.60 10.02 -22.24
CA LYS A 221 -47.98 9.54 -22.16
C LYS A 221 -48.97 10.67 -22.44
N ASN A 222 -48.78 11.84 -21.83
CA ASN A 222 -49.62 13.03 -22.04
C ASN A 222 -49.56 13.50 -23.50
N LEU A 223 -48.36 13.56 -24.10
CA LEU A 223 -48.16 13.92 -25.51
C LEU A 223 -48.86 12.92 -26.43
N ARG A 224 -48.78 11.61 -26.16
CA ARG A 224 -49.53 10.60 -26.93
C ARG A 224 -51.03 10.78 -26.83
N VAL A 225 -51.56 11.09 -25.65
CA VAL A 225 -52.98 11.41 -25.46
C VAL A 225 -53.34 12.68 -26.25
N GLN A 226 -52.56 13.76 -26.12
CA GLN A 226 -52.78 15.01 -26.85
C GLN A 226 -52.76 14.81 -28.37
N VAL A 227 -51.81 14.04 -28.90
CA VAL A 227 -51.77 13.67 -30.33
C VAL A 227 -53.01 12.87 -30.72
N THR A 228 -53.42 11.91 -29.91
CA THR A 228 -54.62 11.10 -30.20
C THR A 228 -55.89 11.94 -30.15
N GLU A 229 -56.04 12.82 -29.17
CA GLU A 229 -57.19 13.73 -29.01
C GLU A 229 -57.22 14.81 -30.10
N THR A 230 -56.06 15.33 -30.53
CA THR A 230 -55.99 16.29 -31.64
C THR A 230 -56.30 15.61 -32.98
N VAL A 231 -55.69 14.47 -33.28
CA VAL A 231 -55.96 13.72 -34.52
C VAL A 231 -57.39 13.16 -34.57
N SER A 232 -57.95 12.76 -33.42
CA SER A 232 -59.33 12.30 -33.30
C SER A 232 -60.31 13.42 -32.96
N SER A 233 -59.86 14.68 -32.97
CA SER A 233 -60.70 15.82 -32.59
C SER A 233 -61.85 15.93 -33.59
N PRO A 234 -63.12 15.93 -33.12
CA PRO A 234 -64.28 16.13 -34.00
C PRO A 234 -64.14 17.40 -34.84
N LEU A 235 -63.45 18.42 -34.33
CA LEU A 235 -63.21 19.67 -35.05
C LEU A 235 -62.20 19.49 -36.21
N LEU A 236 -61.10 18.77 -36.00
CA LEU A 236 -60.14 18.49 -37.08
C LEU A 236 -60.71 17.48 -38.09
N GLN A 237 -61.46 16.50 -37.63
CA GLN A 237 -62.21 15.59 -38.51
C GLN A 237 -63.24 16.36 -39.34
N THR A 238 -64.02 17.26 -38.73
CA THR A 238 -65.00 18.10 -39.45
C THR A 238 -64.33 19.01 -40.46
N LYS A 239 -63.21 19.67 -40.13
CA LYS A 239 -62.47 20.48 -41.11
C LYS A 239 -61.88 19.64 -42.24
N THR A 240 -61.36 18.45 -41.95
CA THR A 240 -60.85 17.52 -42.95
C THR A 240 -61.98 17.06 -43.88
N ASP A 241 -63.13 16.70 -43.31
CA ASP A 241 -64.32 16.27 -44.06
C ASP A 241 -64.93 17.42 -44.87
N GLU A 242 -64.91 18.65 -44.36
CA GLU A 242 -65.39 19.85 -45.05
C GLU A 242 -64.49 20.23 -46.23
N ILE A 243 -63.17 20.17 -46.06
CA ILE A 243 -62.21 20.31 -47.16
C ILE A 243 -62.42 19.20 -48.19
N THR A 244 -62.57 17.96 -47.74
CA THR A 244 -62.83 16.80 -48.63
C THR A 244 -64.13 16.98 -49.40
N ARG A 245 -65.19 17.45 -48.72
CA ARG A 245 -66.50 17.74 -49.32
C ARG A 245 -66.40 18.86 -50.36
N HIS A 246 -65.74 19.96 -50.03
CA HIS A 246 -65.54 21.09 -50.94
C HIS A 246 -64.78 20.68 -52.21
N TYR A 247 -63.71 19.88 -52.09
CA TYR A 247 -63.02 19.35 -53.26
C TYR A 247 -63.90 18.41 -54.08
N LYS A 248 -64.71 17.57 -53.43
CA LYS A 248 -65.64 16.67 -54.13
C LYS A 248 -66.73 17.43 -54.88
N GLU A 249 -67.34 18.43 -54.25
CA GLU A 249 -68.36 19.30 -54.84
C GLU A 249 -67.79 20.12 -56.02
N MET A 250 -66.55 20.60 -55.91
CA MET A 250 -65.87 21.28 -57.01
C MET A 250 -65.64 20.34 -58.20
N ILE A 251 -65.19 19.12 -57.95
CA ILE A 251 -65.02 18.09 -59.00
C ILE A 251 -66.36 17.78 -59.67
N ASP A 252 -67.42 17.58 -58.89
CA ASP A 252 -68.75 17.30 -59.43
C ASP A 252 -69.31 18.48 -60.22
N SER A 253 -69.11 19.72 -59.75
CA SER A 253 -69.51 20.93 -60.46
C SER A 253 -68.78 21.08 -61.80
N LEU A 254 -67.46 20.87 -61.81
CA LEU A 254 -66.66 20.87 -63.04
C LEU A 254 -67.15 19.78 -64.00
N ARG A 255 -67.49 18.60 -63.48
CA ARG A 255 -68.02 17.49 -64.29
C ARG A 255 -69.38 17.84 -64.91
N ILE A 256 -70.30 18.39 -64.13
CA ILE A 256 -71.63 18.83 -64.60
C ILE A 256 -71.50 19.94 -65.65
N GLU A 257 -70.62 20.92 -65.44
CA GLU A 257 -70.43 22.01 -66.39
C GLU A 257 -69.84 21.48 -67.71
N LYS A 258 -68.87 20.57 -67.63
CA LYS A 258 -68.32 19.91 -68.82
C LYS A 258 -69.37 19.07 -69.55
N ASP A 259 -70.22 18.32 -68.84
CA ASP A 259 -71.32 17.57 -69.45
C ASP A 259 -72.39 18.48 -70.08
N LYS A 260 -72.63 19.66 -69.49
CA LYS A 260 -73.53 20.68 -70.03
C LYS A 260 -72.95 21.33 -71.29
N GLU A 261 -71.67 21.64 -71.29
CA GLU A 261 -70.93 22.14 -72.46
C GLU A 261 -71.00 21.12 -73.61
N ILE A 262 -70.75 19.83 -73.32
CA ILE A 262 -70.89 18.74 -74.29
C ILE A 262 -72.32 18.68 -74.85
N ARG A 263 -73.35 18.78 -74.01
CA ARG A 263 -74.76 18.80 -74.47
C ARG A 263 -75.06 20.02 -75.35
N SER A 264 -74.56 21.20 -74.99
CA SER A 264 -74.72 22.43 -75.77
C SER A 264 -74.05 22.31 -77.14
N LEU A 265 -72.81 21.82 -77.20
CA LEU A 265 -72.09 21.59 -78.45
C LEU A 265 -72.82 20.58 -79.34
N ARG A 266 -73.32 19.48 -78.77
CA ARG A 266 -74.16 18.52 -79.51
C ARG A 266 -75.44 19.15 -80.06
N ALA A 267 -76.11 20.01 -79.30
CA ALA A 267 -77.31 20.71 -79.74
C ALA A 267 -77.02 21.74 -80.86
N GLN A 268 -75.92 22.49 -80.76
CA GLN A 268 -75.46 23.40 -81.81
C GLN A 268 -75.11 22.63 -83.10
N MET A 269 -74.45 21.48 -82.97
CA MET A 269 -74.10 20.62 -84.10
C MET A 269 -75.35 20.07 -84.81
N LEU A 270 -76.37 19.64 -84.05
CA LEU A 270 -77.68 19.23 -84.59
C LEU A 270 -78.35 20.37 -85.38
N LYS A 271 -78.34 21.59 -84.83
CA LYS A 271 -78.94 22.78 -85.46
C LYS A 271 -78.21 23.15 -86.76
N PHE A 272 -76.89 23.11 -86.74
CA PHE A 272 -76.05 23.36 -87.93
C PHE A 272 -76.32 22.33 -89.04
N GLN A 273 -76.51 21.06 -88.67
CA GLN A 273 -76.83 19.99 -89.61
C GLN A 273 -78.21 20.19 -90.26
N GLN A 274 -79.19 20.68 -89.51
CA GLN A 274 -80.53 20.98 -90.02
C GLN A 274 -80.56 22.22 -90.92
N ASP A 275 -79.79 23.26 -90.58
CA ASP A 275 -79.63 24.45 -91.43
C ASP A 275 -78.96 24.08 -92.77
N MET A 276 -77.96 23.17 -92.77
CA MET A 276 -77.34 22.66 -93.99
C MET A 276 -78.32 21.97 -94.92
N MET A 277 -79.25 21.15 -94.40
CA MET A 277 -80.26 20.46 -95.21
C MET A 277 -81.31 21.42 -95.83
N SER A 278 -81.53 22.61 -95.27
CA SER A 278 -82.53 23.56 -95.77
C SER A 278 -82.06 24.45 -96.94
N ARG A 279 -80.76 24.44 -97.26
CA ARG A 279 -80.12 25.40 -98.18
C ARG A 279 -79.91 24.88 -99.62
N GLU A 280 -80.28 23.64 -99.92
CA GLU A 280 -80.04 22.96 -101.21
C GLU A 280 -80.86 23.50 -102.41
N GLY A 281 -81.81 24.41 -102.22
CA GLY A 281 -82.68 24.93 -103.30
C GLY A 281 -82.09 26.02 -104.23
N SER A 282 -80.87 26.53 -103.99
CA SER A 282 -80.33 27.72 -104.67
C SER A 282 -79.12 27.45 -105.60
N SER A 283 -78.79 26.19 -105.88
CA SER A 283 -77.50 25.77 -106.49
C SER A 283 -77.44 25.80 -108.03
N SER A 284 -78.54 26.07 -108.73
CA SER A 284 -78.59 25.94 -110.21
C SER A 284 -77.77 27.01 -110.94
N ASP A 285 -77.77 28.26 -110.47
CA ASP A 285 -77.08 29.36 -111.15
C ASP A 285 -75.56 29.32 -110.97
N LEU A 286 -75.10 28.87 -109.79
CA LEU A 286 -73.69 28.62 -109.51
C LEU A 286 -73.14 27.46 -110.34
N GLN A 287 -73.96 26.45 -110.60
CA GLN A 287 -73.58 25.29 -111.40
C GLN A 287 -73.46 25.62 -112.89
N MET A 288 -74.36 26.46 -113.45
CA MET A 288 -74.21 27.01 -114.81
C MET A 288 -72.96 27.87 -114.96
N ARG A 289 -72.64 28.70 -113.96
CA ARG A 289 -71.43 29.55 -113.98
C ARG A 289 -70.14 28.73 -113.95
N LEU A 290 -70.14 27.61 -113.21
CA LEU A 290 -69.04 26.66 -113.16
C LEU A 290 -68.87 25.97 -114.53
N GLN A 291 -69.97 25.64 -115.20
CA GLN A 291 -69.95 25.04 -116.54
C GLN A 291 -69.46 26.03 -117.62
N GLU A 292 -69.88 27.30 -117.59
CA GLU A 292 -69.33 28.37 -118.44
C GLU A 292 -67.81 28.53 -118.29
N LEU A 293 -67.33 28.57 -117.03
CA LEU A 293 -65.91 28.68 -116.71
C LEU A 293 -65.11 27.46 -117.19
N THR A 294 -65.72 26.27 -117.15
CA THR A 294 -65.10 25.02 -117.63
C THR A 294 -64.97 25.04 -119.16
N SER A 295 -66.01 25.46 -119.88
CA SER A 295 -65.99 25.58 -121.35
C SER A 295 -64.95 26.61 -121.84
N SER A 296 -64.82 27.74 -121.14
CA SER A 296 -63.81 28.76 -121.45
C SER A 296 -62.38 28.26 -121.24
N LEU A 297 -62.18 27.40 -120.23
CA LEU A 297 -60.90 26.73 -119.98
C LEU A 297 -60.55 25.75 -121.11
N GLU A 298 -61.52 24.97 -121.59
CA GLU A 298 -61.35 24.04 -122.72
C GLU A 298 -60.98 24.74 -124.05
N GLU A 299 -61.57 25.92 -124.30
CA GLU A 299 -61.24 26.75 -125.46
C GLU A 299 -59.80 27.31 -125.37
N ARG A 300 -59.36 27.72 -124.17
CA ARG A 300 -57.97 28.14 -123.95
C ARG A 300 -56.99 26.98 -124.09
N ASP A 301 -57.34 25.78 -123.61
CA ASP A 301 -56.48 24.59 -123.74
C ASP A 301 -56.38 24.08 -125.18
N SER A 302 -57.39 24.29 -126.02
CA SER A 302 -57.31 23.98 -127.45
C SER A 302 -56.47 25.01 -128.23
N LEU A 303 -56.45 26.27 -127.79
CA LEU A 303 -55.53 27.28 -128.31
C LEU A 303 -54.07 26.98 -127.92
N ILE A 304 -53.83 26.60 -126.67
CA ILE A 304 -52.53 26.17 -126.16
C ILE A 304 -52.01 24.96 -126.95
N ARG A 305 -52.87 23.97 -127.25
CA ARG A 305 -52.50 22.81 -128.06
C ARG A 305 -52.06 23.18 -129.50
N ARG A 306 -52.74 24.12 -130.17
CA ARG A 306 -52.29 24.62 -131.49
C ARG A 306 -50.95 25.34 -131.42
N GLN A 307 -50.74 26.14 -130.38
CA GLN A 307 -49.46 26.83 -130.18
C GLN A 307 -48.32 25.85 -129.83
N GLN A 308 -48.62 24.76 -129.12
CA GLN A 308 -47.67 23.68 -128.85
C GLN A 308 -47.32 22.89 -130.14
N GLU A 309 -48.25 22.68 -131.07
CA GLU A 309 -47.96 22.08 -132.38
C GLU A 309 -47.09 22.98 -133.28
N GLU A 310 -47.26 24.31 -133.24
CA GLU A 310 -46.36 25.24 -133.93
C GLU A 310 -44.97 25.29 -133.28
N LEU A 311 -44.90 25.30 -131.94
CA LEU A 311 -43.64 25.20 -131.21
C LEU A 311 -42.93 23.86 -131.47
N PHE A 312 -43.66 22.77 -131.69
CA PHE A 312 -43.11 21.47 -132.06
C PHE A 312 -42.51 21.47 -133.47
N LYS A 313 -43.16 22.13 -134.45
CA LYS A 313 -42.60 22.31 -135.81
C LYS A 313 -41.38 23.23 -135.84
N LEU A 314 -41.36 24.29 -135.03
CA LEU A 314 -40.21 25.19 -134.88
C LEU A 314 -39.02 24.55 -134.12
N ARG A 315 -39.27 23.51 -133.31
CA ARG A 315 -38.21 22.76 -132.59
C ARG A 315 -37.46 21.74 -133.45
N GLN A 316 -38.03 21.26 -134.56
CA GLN A 316 -37.39 20.26 -135.43
C GLN A 316 -36.38 20.86 -136.43
N GLN A 317 -36.38 22.20 -136.61
CA GLN A 317 -35.55 22.89 -137.59
C GLN A 317 -34.30 23.58 -136.97
N LYS A 318 -34.02 23.36 -135.68
CA LYS A 318 -32.91 24.03 -134.97
C LYS A 318 -32.27 23.10 -133.92
N ASP A 319 -31.48 22.14 -134.39
CA ASP A 319 -30.50 21.45 -133.56
C ASP A 319 -29.27 22.35 -133.38
N SER A 320 -28.97 22.75 -132.13
CA SER A 320 -27.61 22.87 -131.58
C SER A 320 -27.55 23.73 -130.30
N SER A 321 -26.78 23.22 -129.35
CA SER A 321 -26.21 23.89 -128.17
C SER A 321 -27.10 24.15 -126.95
N SER A 322 -26.72 23.41 -125.90
CA SER A 322 -26.38 23.91 -124.57
C SER A 322 -27.49 24.39 -123.62
N VAL A 323 -27.62 23.57 -122.57
CA VAL A 323 -27.59 23.93 -121.15
C VAL A 323 -28.90 24.37 -120.49
N THR A 324 -29.28 23.50 -119.56
CA THR A 324 -30.31 23.50 -118.53
C THR A 324 -30.32 24.71 -117.60
N GLN A 325 -31.52 25.12 -117.17
CA GLN A 325 -31.71 25.75 -115.86
C GLN A 325 -33.01 25.24 -115.21
N GLU A 326 -32.82 24.55 -114.07
CA GLU A 326 -33.83 23.96 -113.21
C GLU A 326 -34.14 24.94 -112.06
N VAL A 327 -35.41 25.25 -111.80
CA VAL A 327 -35.81 26.11 -110.67
C VAL A 327 -36.95 25.44 -109.90
N ILE A 328 -36.58 24.98 -108.71
CA ILE A 328 -37.40 24.23 -107.74
C ILE A 328 -38.16 25.24 -106.86
N THR A 329 -39.43 24.91 -106.56
CA THR A 329 -40.43 25.78 -105.91
C THR A 329 -40.76 25.37 -104.47
N ARG A 330 -41.51 26.25 -103.78
CA ARG A 330 -42.51 26.04 -102.67
C ARG A 330 -42.05 26.28 -101.24
N GLN A 331 -42.91 26.59 -100.25
CA GLN A 331 -43.90 27.69 -100.05
C GLN A 331 -44.14 27.98 -98.52
N TYR A 332 -44.57 29.22 -98.11
CA TYR A 332 -44.58 29.99 -96.79
C TYR A 332 -45.13 29.36 -95.47
N SER A 333 -44.77 29.87 -94.25
CA SER A 333 -45.60 29.97 -93.00
C SER A 333 -44.76 30.07 -91.68
N ASN A 334 -45.08 30.76 -90.55
CA ASN A 334 -46.01 31.81 -90.10
C ASN A 334 -45.70 32.09 -88.60
N HIS A 335 -45.40 33.33 -88.17
CA HIS A 335 -45.46 33.70 -86.73
C HIS A 335 -45.93 35.16 -86.58
N TYR A 336 -47.04 35.36 -85.85
CA TYR A 336 -47.72 36.66 -85.69
C TYR A 336 -47.35 37.38 -84.37
N PRO A 337 -47.14 38.71 -84.38
CA PRO A 337 -46.66 39.48 -83.21
C PRO A 337 -47.60 39.57 -82.01
N ILE A 338 -48.91 39.32 -82.16
CA ILE A 338 -49.92 39.47 -81.09
C ILE A 338 -49.99 38.25 -80.16
N LEU A 339 -49.44 37.10 -80.57
CA LEU A 339 -49.49 35.84 -79.81
C LEU A 339 -48.50 35.78 -78.63
N ARG A 340 -47.81 36.89 -78.30
CA ARG A 340 -46.89 37.02 -77.15
C ARG A 340 -47.62 37.25 -75.80
N LEU A 341 -48.95 37.41 -75.81
CA LEU A 341 -49.76 37.66 -74.61
C LEU A 341 -50.39 36.39 -74.00
N LEU A 342 -50.07 35.20 -74.52
CA LEU A 342 -50.55 33.92 -74.01
C LEU A 342 -49.43 33.24 -73.23
N SER A 343 -49.64 32.98 -71.94
CA SER A 343 -48.65 32.42 -71.00
C SER A 343 -48.08 31.05 -71.40
N ASP A 344 -48.75 30.34 -72.31
CA ASP A 344 -48.39 28.98 -72.72
C ASP A 344 -48.03 28.86 -74.22
N TYR A 345 -47.74 29.97 -74.92
CA TYR A 345 -47.35 29.97 -76.36
C TYR A 345 -45.88 29.53 -76.60
N LYS A 346 -45.28 28.75 -75.70
CA LYS A 346 -43.90 28.25 -75.86
C LYS A 346 -43.79 26.76 -76.12
N ASP A 347 -44.82 25.95 -75.88
CA ASP A 347 -44.67 24.50 -75.91
C ASP A 347 -45.74 23.77 -76.74
N THR A 348 -45.90 24.17 -78.00
CA THR A 348 -46.36 23.24 -79.06
C THR A 348 -45.31 23.18 -80.15
N THR A 349 -44.66 22.03 -80.32
CA THR A 349 -44.01 21.66 -81.58
C THR A 349 -45.04 20.84 -82.38
N PRO A 350 -45.19 21.01 -83.72
CA PRO A 350 -44.16 20.50 -84.65
C PRO A 350 -44.00 21.25 -86.01
N THR A 351 -42.77 21.20 -86.53
CA THR A 351 -42.41 20.76 -87.90
C THR A 351 -43.24 21.27 -89.11
N THR A 352 -42.67 22.28 -89.79
CA THR A 352 -42.33 22.24 -91.24
C THR A 352 -43.24 22.92 -92.28
N THR A 353 -42.66 24.04 -92.76
CA THR A 353 -42.64 24.61 -94.12
C THR A 353 -43.87 25.33 -94.70
N GLY A 354 -43.73 26.61 -95.10
CA GLY A 354 -42.44 27.32 -95.12
C GLY A 354 -42.20 28.69 -95.77
N THR A 355 -41.87 28.65 -97.05
CA THR A 355 -41.17 29.50 -98.04
C THR A 355 -41.86 30.73 -98.63
N GLN A 356 -41.61 31.89 -98.04
CA GLN A 356 -40.57 32.85 -98.42
C GLN A 356 -40.28 33.26 -99.90
N SER A 357 -41.06 32.96 -100.96
CA SER A 357 -40.70 33.35 -102.35
C SER A 357 -40.75 34.87 -102.62
N ILE A 358 -39.61 35.54 -102.48
CA ILE A 358 -39.40 36.94 -102.86
C ILE A 358 -38.83 36.98 -104.28
N VAL A 359 -39.58 37.57 -105.21
CA VAL A 359 -39.05 37.99 -106.52
C VAL A 359 -38.38 39.35 -106.34
N VAL A 360 -37.04 39.38 -106.33
CA VAL A 360 -36.30 40.64 -106.37
C VAL A 360 -36.32 41.16 -107.82
N GLN A 361 -37.35 41.93 -108.15
CA GLN A 361 -37.36 42.74 -109.36
C GLN A 361 -36.66 44.06 -109.07
N ARG A 362 -35.37 44.18 -109.40
CA ARG A 362 -34.72 45.50 -109.51
C ARG A 362 -35.12 46.13 -110.84
N ARG A 363 -36.17 46.98 -110.84
CA ARG A 363 -36.36 48.00 -111.90
C ARG A 363 -35.51 49.21 -111.53
N GLN A 364 -34.55 49.56 -112.39
CA GLN A 364 -34.01 50.92 -112.43
C GLN A 364 -34.96 51.80 -113.26
N THR A 365 -35.28 52.95 -112.69
CA THR A 365 -36.12 54.01 -113.26
C THR A 365 -35.42 54.69 -114.42
N SER A 366 -36.14 54.87 -115.54
CA SER A 366 -35.82 55.88 -116.53
C SER A 366 -35.95 57.27 -115.90
N LYS A 367 -34.86 58.05 -115.95
CA LYS A 367 -34.88 59.50 -116.13
C LYS A 367 -33.77 59.86 -117.10
N TYR A 368 -34.18 60.29 -118.29
CA TYR A 368 -33.39 61.17 -119.15
C TYR A 368 -33.10 62.48 -118.38
N VAL A 369 -31.92 63.06 -118.61
CA VAL A 369 -31.67 64.48 -119.01
C VAL A 369 -30.20 64.88 -118.71
N ASN A 370 -29.52 65.37 -119.75
CA ASN A 370 -28.22 66.09 -119.84
C ASN A 370 -26.96 65.28 -119.50
N GLU A 371 -25.93 65.15 -120.35
CA GLU A 371 -25.43 65.90 -121.53
C GLU A 371 -24.97 64.94 -122.64
#